data_AF-A0A352FJE3-F1
#
_entry.id   AF-A0A352FJE3-F1
#
_cell.length_a   1.000
_cell.length_b   1.000
_cell.length_c   1.000
_cell.angle_alpha   90.00
_cell.angle_beta   90.00
_cell.angle_gamma   90.00
#
_symmetry.space_group_name_H-M   'P 1'
#
loop_
_entity.id
_entity.type
_entity.pdbx_description
1 polymer ?
#
loop_
_entity_poly.entity_id
_entity_poly.type
_entity_poly.pdbx_seq_one_letter_code
_entity_poly.pdbx_strand_id
1 'polypeptide(L)'
;MMKVISVTALLLSPLLVPRLVHAQRKKPVPVCIQAAFAAFKPLPKLEYDCPEGQADYGEEILKLPARLAAIHKLERSLESLTSAAWWNANVDELNGCDIHGSAGKLNDEEKPKVNDNDYDLKIFGNHQMRLAVLADPCFATGYSGSNAFLLVRRAGKVFVTQVLNGYASRFGNSVGADFANLNGQTIVEISTANSVPPSLWYHFFVIDPRTNKAVPKKLFKEDNKLTNEIYSDMLMGEAKDSGLTRDAKELNIIRNGRLAPSFSAYMQDENGKVDGRLRRIIYRWNGRFYAPGR
;
A
#
# COMPACT_ATOMS: atom_id res chain seq x y z
N MET A 1 14.17 -7.68 77.16
CA MET A 1 13.21 -7.69 76.04
C MET A 1 13.78 -6.85 74.90
N MET A 2 14.45 -7.47 73.94
CA MET A 2 15.02 -6.80 72.75
C MET A 2 14.04 -6.92 71.58
N LYS A 3 13.66 -5.77 70.99
CA LYS A 3 12.89 -5.71 69.74
C LYS A 3 13.86 -5.75 68.56
N VAL A 4 13.73 -6.76 67.71
CA VAL A 4 14.43 -6.85 66.42
C VAL A 4 13.58 -6.12 65.38
N ILE A 5 14.14 -5.05 64.79
CA ILE A 5 13.54 -4.32 63.67
C ILE A 5 14.11 -4.93 62.39
N SER A 6 13.27 -5.63 61.64
CA SER A 6 13.61 -6.18 60.33
C SER A 6 13.36 -5.14 59.24
N VAL A 7 14.43 -4.65 58.61
CA VAL A 7 14.36 -3.73 57.47
C VAL A 7 14.36 -4.57 56.19
N THR A 8 13.21 -4.66 55.54
CA THR A 8 13.07 -5.34 54.24
C THR A 8 13.45 -4.34 53.13
N ALA A 9 14.65 -4.50 52.56
CA ALA A 9 15.08 -3.72 51.40
C ALA A 9 14.41 -4.25 50.12
N LEU A 10 13.51 -3.45 49.52
CA LEU A 10 13.01 -3.70 48.17
C LEU A 10 14.10 -3.30 47.16
N LEU A 11 14.73 -4.30 46.54
CA LEU A 11 15.56 -4.13 45.35
C LEU A 11 14.65 -3.82 44.15
N LEU A 12 14.52 -2.54 43.80
CA LEU A 12 13.94 -2.09 42.54
C LEU A 12 14.94 -2.41 41.41
N SER A 13 14.79 -3.57 40.77
CA SER A 13 15.47 -3.86 39.51
C SER A 13 14.86 -2.99 38.40
N PRO A 14 15.62 -2.09 37.74
CA PRO A 14 15.12 -1.41 36.57
C PRO A 14 15.07 -2.44 35.45
N LEU A 15 13.86 -2.92 35.13
CA LEU A 15 13.58 -3.58 33.85
C LEU A 15 13.87 -2.57 32.74
N LEU A 16 15.11 -2.58 32.26
CA LEU A 16 15.52 -2.00 30.98
C LEU A 16 14.77 -2.75 29.89
N VAL A 17 13.55 -2.32 29.63
CA VAL A 17 12.82 -2.73 28.42
C VAL A 17 13.62 -2.16 27.25
N PRO A 18 14.14 -2.99 26.33
CA PRO A 18 14.81 -2.49 25.15
C PRO A 18 13.80 -1.63 24.38
N ARG A 19 14.10 -0.33 24.27
CA ARG A 19 13.39 0.56 23.36
C ARG A 19 13.63 0.02 21.95
N LEU A 20 12.66 -0.74 21.43
CA LEU A 20 12.51 -1.01 20.01
C LEU A 20 12.16 0.31 19.32
N VAL A 21 13.13 1.21 19.20
CA VAL A 21 13.12 2.23 18.17
C VAL A 21 13.17 1.43 16.87
N HIS A 22 12.00 1.25 16.24
CA HIS A 22 11.93 0.80 14.86
C HIS A 22 12.53 1.92 14.02
N ALA A 23 13.86 2.00 13.99
CA ALA A 23 14.56 2.58 12.86
C ALA A 23 13.97 1.87 11.65
N GLN A 24 13.35 2.63 10.74
CA GLN A 24 12.99 2.12 9.42
C GLN A 24 14.26 1.46 8.88
N ARG A 25 14.31 0.11 8.89
CA ARG A 25 15.45 -0.63 8.37
C ARG A 25 15.55 -0.21 6.93
N LYS A 26 16.59 0.55 6.57
CA LYS A 26 16.87 0.91 5.16
C LYS A 26 16.78 -0.39 4.37
N LYS A 27 15.83 -0.46 3.43
CA LYS A 27 15.66 -1.67 2.64
C LYS A 27 16.97 -1.91 1.88
N PRO A 28 17.42 -3.17 1.73
CA PRO A 28 18.55 -3.46 0.88
C PRO A 28 18.31 -2.84 -0.50
N VAL A 29 19.34 -2.18 -1.05
CA VAL A 29 19.25 -1.67 -2.43
C VAL A 29 19.15 -2.88 -3.37
N PRO A 30 18.08 -2.99 -4.18
CA PRO A 30 17.94 -4.10 -5.11
C PRO A 30 19.01 -4.03 -6.21
N VAL A 31 19.27 -5.19 -6.80
CA VAL A 31 20.12 -5.33 -7.99
C VAL A 31 19.23 -5.81 -9.12
N CYS A 32 19.33 -5.18 -10.29
CA CYS A 32 18.68 -5.71 -11.48
C CYS A 32 19.52 -6.85 -12.07
N ILE A 33 19.25 -8.08 -11.66
CA ILE A 33 19.93 -9.25 -12.25
C ILE A 33 19.36 -9.56 -13.64
N GLN A 34 20.15 -10.20 -14.50
CA GLN A 34 19.77 -10.50 -15.89
C GLN A 34 18.43 -11.26 -16.00
N ALA A 35 18.19 -12.21 -15.10
CA ALA A 35 16.95 -12.99 -15.07
C ALA A 35 15.74 -12.10 -14.72
N ALA A 36 15.88 -11.21 -13.74
CA ALA A 36 14.84 -10.26 -13.37
C ALA A 36 14.61 -9.23 -14.49
N PHE A 37 15.65 -8.77 -15.18
CA PHE A 37 15.50 -7.86 -16.32
C PHE A 37 14.74 -8.51 -17.47
N ALA A 38 15.13 -9.73 -17.84
CA ALA A 38 14.44 -10.51 -18.88
C ALA A 38 12.99 -10.81 -18.49
N ALA A 39 12.75 -11.09 -17.22
CA ALA A 39 11.41 -11.20 -16.68
C ALA A 39 10.67 -9.86 -16.75
N PHE A 40 11.27 -8.72 -16.42
CA PHE A 40 10.61 -7.41 -16.36
C PHE A 40 10.11 -6.90 -17.73
N LYS A 41 10.91 -7.09 -18.78
CA LYS A 41 10.66 -6.57 -20.15
C LYS A 41 9.23 -6.74 -20.71
N PRO A 42 8.54 -7.87 -20.54
CA PRO A 42 7.21 -8.09 -21.08
C PRO A 42 6.10 -7.34 -20.33
N LEU A 43 6.40 -6.61 -19.24
CA LEU A 43 5.39 -5.82 -18.53
C LEU A 43 4.82 -4.75 -19.48
N PRO A 44 3.53 -4.85 -19.86
CA PRO A 44 2.92 -3.91 -20.78
C PRO A 44 2.74 -2.53 -20.13
N LYS A 45 2.75 -1.49 -20.96
CA LYS A 45 2.41 -0.12 -20.58
C LYS A 45 0.99 0.22 -21.01
N LEU A 46 0.36 1.18 -20.32
CA LEU A 46 -0.90 1.76 -20.78
C LEU A 46 -0.58 2.80 -21.86
N GLU A 47 -1.14 2.62 -23.05
CA GLU A 47 -0.87 3.47 -24.21
C GLU A 47 -2.19 3.80 -24.92
N TYR A 48 -2.46 5.09 -25.09
CA TYR A 48 -3.55 5.64 -25.89
C TYR A 48 -3.29 7.12 -26.18
N ASP A 49 -3.96 7.67 -27.19
CA ASP A 49 -3.78 9.07 -27.58
C ASP A 49 -4.47 10.01 -26.59
N CYS A 50 -3.72 11.00 -26.09
CA CYS A 50 -4.26 12.02 -25.20
C CYS A 50 -5.02 13.08 -26.01
N PRO A 51 -6.28 13.39 -25.64
CA PRO A 51 -7.03 14.44 -26.33
C PRO A 51 -6.35 15.81 -26.16
N GLU A 52 -6.16 16.53 -27.27
CA GLU A 52 -5.58 17.87 -27.24
C GLU A 52 -6.54 18.88 -26.58
N GLY A 53 -6.01 19.78 -25.76
CA GLY A 53 -6.76 20.87 -25.15
C GLY A 53 -7.75 20.46 -24.04
N GLN A 54 -7.82 19.18 -23.68
CA GLN A 54 -8.61 18.70 -22.55
C GLN A 54 -7.78 18.71 -21.27
N ALA A 55 -8.42 19.00 -20.13
CA ALA A 55 -7.79 18.85 -18.82
C ALA A 55 -7.40 17.38 -18.58
N ASP A 56 -6.22 17.18 -18.01
CA ASP A 56 -5.67 15.86 -17.75
C ASP A 56 -6.22 15.23 -16.45
N TYR A 57 -7.17 15.88 -15.78
CA TYR A 57 -7.76 15.43 -14.52
C TYR A 57 -9.30 15.37 -14.61
N GLY A 58 -9.92 14.69 -13.64
CA GLY A 58 -11.38 14.62 -13.52
C GLY A 58 -12.00 13.36 -14.13
N GLU A 59 -13.33 13.26 -14.03
CA GLU A 59 -14.09 12.08 -14.42
C GLU A 59 -14.18 11.90 -15.94
N GLU A 60 -14.13 13.00 -16.69
CA GLU A 60 -14.26 13.04 -18.14
C GLU A 60 -13.12 12.27 -18.80
N ILE A 61 -11.89 12.49 -18.33
CA ILE A 61 -10.71 11.79 -18.85
C ILE A 61 -10.71 10.31 -18.47
N LEU A 62 -11.17 9.96 -17.26
CA LEU A 62 -11.26 8.57 -16.81
C LEU A 62 -12.26 7.75 -17.64
N LYS A 63 -13.26 8.42 -18.23
CA LYS A 63 -14.33 7.82 -19.04
C LYS A 63 -14.08 7.86 -20.55
N LEU A 64 -12.92 8.35 -21.01
CA LEU A 64 -12.59 8.38 -22.43
C LEU A 64 -12.68 6.98 -23.04
N PRO A 65 -13.41 6.79 -24.15
CA PRO A 65 -13.53 5.47 -24.78
C PRO A 65 -12.18 4.86 -25.17
N ALA A 66 -11.25 5.69 -25.67
CA ALA A 66 -9.89 5.25 -26.01
C ALA A 66 -9.13 4.73 -24.78
N ARG A 67 -9.24 5.43 -23.65
CA ARG A 67 -8.65 5.02 -22.37
C ARG A 67 -9.22 3.69 -21.88
N LEU A 68 -10.55 3.56 -21.87
CA LEU A 68 -11.22 2.33 -21.43
C LEU A 68 -10.85 1.14 -22.33
N ALA A 69 -10.77 1.35 -23.65
CA ALA A 69 -10.31 0.33 -24.59
C ALA A 69 -8.85 -0.07 -24.35
N ALA A 70 -7.98 0.90 -24.06
CA ALA A 70 -6.58 0.66 -23.73
C ALA A 70 -6.42 -0.09 -22.41
N ILE A 71 -7.21 0.23 -21.37
CA ILE A 71 -7.25 -0.52 -20.11
C ILE A 71 -7.65 -1.98 -20.36
N HIS A 72 -8.70 -2.25 -21.13
CA HIS A 72 -9.10 -3.62 -21.45
C HIS A 72 -8.06 -4.39 -22.29
N LYS A 73 -7.32 -3.71 -23.17
CA LYS A 73 -6.19 -4.29 -23.89
C LYS A 73 -5.03 -4.61 -22.93
N LEU A 74 -4.77 -3.71 -21.99
CA LEU A 74 -3.75 -3.87 -20.96
C LEU A 74 -4.06 -5.04 -20.02
N GLU A 75 -5.30 -5.16 -19.55
CA GLU A 75 -5.76 -6.28 -18.73
C GLU A 75 -5.47 -7.62 -19.41
N ARG A 76 -5.85 -7.78 -20.68
CA ARG A 76 -5.56 -8.99 -21.48
C ARG A 76 -4.05 -9.25 -21.65
N SER A 77 -3.27 -8.18 -21.77
CA SER A 77 -1.81 -8.30 -21.87
C SER A 77 -1.20 -8.75 -20.55
N LEU A 78 -1.70 -8.24 -19.42
CA LEU A 78 -1.29 -8.68 -18.07
C LEU A 78 -1.72 -10.13 -17.78
N GLU A 79 -2.88 -10.56 -18.26
CA GLU A 79 -3.33 -11.97 -18.18
C GLU A 79 -2.37 -12.94 -18.92
N SER A 80 -1.62 -12.45 -19.90
CA SER A 80 -0.65 -13.26 -20.64
C SER A 80 0.67 -13.52 -19.88
N LEU A 81 0.92 -12.83 -18.75
CA LEU A 81 2.14 -12.95 -17.94
C LEU A 81 2.17 -14.25 -17.13
N THR A 82 2.06 -15.40 -17.80
CA THR A 82 1.94 -16.73 -17.18
C THR A 82 3.30 -17.40 -16.88
N SER A 83 4.39 -16.84 -17.42
CA SER A 83 5.72 -17.44 -17.37
C SER A 83 6.22 -17.64 -15.94
N ALA A 84 6.87 -18.78 -15.66
CA ALA A 84 7.46 -19.01 -14.35
C ALA A 84 8.56 -17.99 -14.01
N ALA A 85 9.31 -17.53 -15.02
CA ALA A 85 10.34 -16.51 -14.86
C ALA A 85 9.78 -15.19 -14.29
N TRP A 86 8.63 -14.72 -14.80
CA TRP A 86 7.96 -13.54 -14.25
C TRP A 86 7.68 -13.72 -12.76
N TRP A 87 6.91 -14.76 -12.42
CA TRP A 87 6.38 -14.96 -11.07
C TRP A 87 7.40 -15.39 -10.02
N ASN A 88 8.51 -16.00 -10.43
CA ASN A 88 9.59 -16.39 -9.52
C ASN A 88 10.63 -15.28 -9.32
N ALA A 89 10.65 -14.24 -10.18
CA ALA A 89 11.53 -13.09 -9.97
C ALA A 89 11.14 -12.35 -8.67
N ASN A 90 12.15 -11.92 -7.90
CA ASN A 90 11.92 -11.16 -6.69
C ASN A 90 11.37 -9.76 -7.05
N VAL A 91 10.39 -9.28 -6.30
CA VAL A 91 9.73 -7.99 -6.59
C VAL A 91 10.69 -6.81 -6.45
N ASP A 92 11.59 -6.84 -5.46
CA ASP A 92 12.59 -5.78 -5.29
C ASP A 92 13.56 -5.76 -6.49
N GLU A 93 13.97 -6.92 -7.01
CA GLU A 93 14.79 -7.01 -8.23
C GLU A 93 14.06 -6.49 -9.47
N LEU A 94 12.77 -6.82 -9.63
CA LEU A 94 11.94 -6.31 -10.73
C LEU A 94 11.82 -4.79 -10.69
N ASN A 95 11.58 -4.21 -9.50
CA ASN A 95 11.56 -2.77 -9.33
C ASN A 95 12.95 -2.15 -9.53
N GLY A 96 14.02 -2.81 -9.10
CA GLY A 96 15.39 -2.40 -9.42
C GLY A 96 15.65 -2.35 -10.93
N CYS A 97 15.08 -3.29 -11.69
CA CYS A 97 15.13 -3.28 -13.15
C CYS A 97 14.31 -2.17 -13.79
N ASP A 98 13.17 -1.80 -13.20
CA ASP A 98 12.41 -0.64 -13.66
C ASP A 98 13.16 0.67 -13.45
N ILE A 99 13.87 0.80 -12.32
CA ILE A 99 14.71 1.97 -12.01
C ILE A 99 15.88 2.06 -12.98
N HIS A 100 16.62 0.96 -13.15
CA HIS A 100 17.89 0.95 -13.89
C HIS A 100 17.72 0.89 -15.41
N GLY A 101 16.64 0.26 -15.89
CA GLY A 101 16.40 0.03 -17.32
C GLY A 101 17.33 -0.98 -18.00
N SER A 102 18.30 -1.56 -17.29
CA SER A 102 19.21 -2.58 -17.79
C SER A 102 19.66 -3.54 -16.67
N ALA A 103 20.36 -4.63 -17.00
CA ALA A 103 20.91 -5.52 -15.98
C ALA A 103 22.18 -4.91 -15.37
N GLY A 104 22.23 -4.83 -14.04
CA GLY A 104 23.31 -4.15 -13.34
C GLY A 104 22.94 -3.72 -11.91
N LYS A 105 23.93 -3.14 -11.23
CA LYS A 105 23.71 -2.48 -9.94
C LYS A 105 23.21 -1.06 -10.19
N LEU A 106 22.33 -0.59 -9.33
CA LEU A 106 21.94 0.82 -9.31
C LEU A 106 23.17 1.72 -9.08
N ASN A 107 23.26 2.78 -9.87
CA ASN A 107 24.24 3.84 -9.68
C ASN A 107 23.88 4.73 -8.48
N ASP A 108 24.76 5.66 -8.11
CA ASP A 108 24.57 6.49 -6.91
C ASP A 108 23.38 7.47 -7.01
N GLU A 109 22.95 7.83 -8.22
CA GLU A 109 21.76 8.67 -8.47
C GLU A 109 20.46 7.84 -8.43
N GLU A 110 20.54 6.54 -8.69
CA GLU A 110 19.41 5.61 -8.68
C GLU A 110 19.14 5.02 -7.30
N LYS A 111 20.18 4.81 -6.48
CA LYS A 111 20.03 4.25 -5.12
C LYS A 111 19.04 5.01 -4.23
N PRO A 112 19.01 6.37 -4.23
CA PRO A 112 18.01 7.11 -3.49
C PRO A 112 16.59 6.71 -3.87
N LYS A 113 16.27 6.53 -5.15
CA LYS A 113 14.92 6.19 -5.66
C LYS A 113 14.29 4.94 -5.04
N VAL A 114 15.10 4.03 -4.50
CA VAL A 114 14.62 2.83 -3.80
C VAL A 114 13.97 3.16 -2.45
N ASN A 115 14.50 4.17 -1.78
CA ASN A 115 14.12 4.56 -0.42
C ASN A 115 13.53 5.97 -0.34
N ASP A 116 13.60 6.74 -1.41
CA ASP A 116 13.04 8.09 -1.48
C ASP A 116 11.57 8.03 -1.88
N ASN A 117 10.78 8.94 -1.33
CA ASN A 117 9.36 9.07 -1.64
C ASN A 117 9.13 9.82 -2.97
N ASP A 118 10.11 9.82 -3.88
CA ASP A 118 10.06 10.57 -5.14
C ASP A 118 10.00 9.65 -6.37
N TYR A 119 10.08 8.33 -6.17
CA TYR A 119 9.98 7.34 -7.22
C TYR A 119 8.78 6.43 -7.00
N ASP A 120 8.06 6.07 -8.06
CA ASP A 120 6.91 5.17 -7.99
C ASP A 120 7.32 3.72 -8.28
N LEU A 121 7.50 2.92 -7.22
CA LEU A 121 7.63 1.48 -7.38
C LEU A 121 6.42 0.91 -8.12
N LYS A 122 6.66 0.13 -9.16
CA LYS A 122 5.59 -0.38 -10.03
C LYS A 122 5.01 -1.71 -9.61
N ILE A 123 5.79 -2.57 -8.96
CA ILE A 123 5.36 -3.93 -8.62
C ILE A 123 5.41 -4.14 -7.12
N PHE A 124 4.34 -4.72 -6.57
CA PHE A 124 4.26 -5.15 -5.17
C PHE A 124 3.77 -6.59 -5.09
N GLY A 125 3.99 -7.26 -3.95
CA GLY A 125 3.42 -8.57 -3.66
C GLY A 125 4.42 -9.72 -3.66
N ASN A 126 3.98 -10.88 -4.13
CA ASN A 126 4.71 -12.14 -4.03
C ASN A 126 4.59 -12.98 -5.32
N HIS A 127 4.92 -14.27 -5.23
CA HIS A 127 4.95 -15.19 -6.37
C HIS A 127 3.55 -15.71 -6.81
N GLN A 128 2.50 -15.42 -6.05
CA GLN A 128 1.11 -15.80 -6.35
C GLN A 128 0.23 -14.60 -6.67
N MET A 129 0.53 -13.44 -6.08
CA MET A 129 -0.23 -12.21 -6.29
C MET A 129 0.71 -11.04 -6.45
N ARG A 130 0.45 -10.20 -7.44
CA ARG A 130 1.22 -8.98 -7.66
C ARG A 130 0.28 -7.81 -7.89
N LEU A 131 0.60 -6.67 -7.31
CA LEU A 131 0.02 -5.39 -7.71
C LEU A 131 0.95 -4.77 -8.74
N ALA A 132 0.43 -4.44 -9.93
CA ALA A 132 1.13 -3.65 -10.93
C ALA A 132 0.51 -2.25 -10.97
N VAL A 133 1.29 -1.24 -10.57
CA VAL A 133 0.96 0.18 -10.68
C VAL A 133 1.59 0.70 -11.96
N LEU A 134 0.74 1.09 -12.91
CA LEU A 134 1.14 1.48 -14.25
C LEU A 134 0.68 2.91 -14.51
N ALA A 135 1.62 3.75 -14.96
CA ALA A 135 1.36 5.14 -15.29
C ALA A 135 0.24 5.24 -16.34
N ASP A 136 -0.62 6.23 -16.14
CA ASP A 136 -1.65 6.62 -17.08
C ASP A 136 -1.09 7.75 -17.95
N PRO A 137 -0.96 7.57 -19.28
CA PRO A 137 -0.26 8.53 -20.12
C PRO A 137 -0.98 9.88 -20.22
N CYS A 138 -2.27 9.95 -19.89
CA CYS A 138 -3.04 11.17 -20.03
C CYS A 138 -3.74 11.62 -18.74
N PHE A 139 -3.87 10.76 -17.72
CA PHE A 139 -4.49 11.17 -16.46
C PHE A 139 -3.46 11.74 -15.47
N ALA A 140 -3.77 12.90 -14.87
CA ALA A 140 -3.04 13.58 -13.80
C ALA A 140 -1.51 13.50 -13.98
N THR A 141 -1.05 13.87 -15.16
CA THR A 141 0.35 13.67 -15.61
C THR A 141 1.35 14.43 -14.76
N GLY A 142 0.95 15.57 -14.19
CA GLY A 142 1.74 16.32 -13.22
C GLY A 142 1.79 15.73 -11.80
N TYR A 143 1.05 14.64 -11.54
CA TYR A 143 0.87 14.02 -10.22
C TYR A 143 0.93 12.49 -10.29
N SER A 144 1.83 11.93 -11.11
CA SER A 144 2.03 10.49 -11.24
C SER A 144 0.72 9.69 -11.41
N GLY A 145 -0.18 10.19 -12.26
CA GLY A 145 -1.44 9.52 -12.51
C GLY A 145 -1.23 8.09 -12.99
N SER A 146 -1.97 7.14 -12.42
CA SER A 146 -1.74 5.72 -12.57
C SER A 146 -2.99 4.89 -12.38
N ASN A 147 -2.91 3.64 -12.83
CA ASN A 147 -3.88 2.60 -12.55
C ASN A 147 -3.16 1.45 -11.84
N ALA A 148 -3.85 0.80 -10.91
CA ALA A 148 -3.31 -0.36 -10.22
C ALA A 148 -4.12 -1.61 -10.58
N PHE A 149 -3.41 -2.66 -10.95
CA PHE A 149 -3.98 -3.94 -11.35
C PHE A 149 -3.49 -5.03 -10.40
N LEU A 150 -4.40 -5.73 -9.75
CA LEU A 150 -4.08 -6.93 -9.00
C LEU A 150 -4.07 -8.14 -9.94
N LEU A 151 -2.90 -8.76 -10.07
CA LEU A 151 -2.67 -9.98 -10.82
C LEU A 151 -2.64 -11.16 -9.84
N VAL A 152 -3.47 -12.18 -10.10
CA VAL A 152 -3.52 -13.41 -9.30
C VAL A 152 -3.12 -14.60 -10.18
N ARG A 153 -2.05 -15.30 -9.81
CA ARG A 153 -1.62 -16.53 -10.48
C ARG A 153 -2.25 -17.75 -9.83
N ARG A 154 -3.04 -18.50 -10.58
CA ARG A 154 -3.61 -19.77 -10.09
C ARG A 154 -3.69 -20.80 -11.20
N ALA A 155 -3.22 -22.02 -10.92
CA ALA A 155 -3.24 -23.14 -11.86
C ALA A 155 -2.67 -22.80 -13.26
N GLY A 156 -1.54 -22.07 -13.28
CA GLY A 156 -0.87 -21.66 -14.52
C GLY A 156 -1.53 -20.50 -15.28
N LYS A 157 -2.68 -19.99 -14.82
CA LYS A 157 -3.38 -18.83 -15.39
C LYS A 157 -3.15 -17.58 -14.53
N VAL A 158 -3.26 -16.42 -15.16
CA VAL A 158 -3.27 -15.12 -14.48
C VAL A 158 -4.65 -14.51 -14.62
N PHE A 159 -5.17 -14.00 -13.51
CA PHE A 159 -6.44 -13.28 -13.45
C PHE A 159 -6.14 -11.84 -13.05
N VAL A 160 -6.75 -10.89 -13.75
CA VAL A 160 -6.49 -9.46 -13.56
C VAL A 160 -7.74 -8.76 -13.04
N THR A 161 -7.55 -7.85 -12.10
CA THR A 161 -8.57 -6.94 -11.58
C THR A 161 -7.98 -5.55 -11.44
N GLN A 162 -8.56 -4.56 -12.12
CA GLN A 162 -8.24 -3.16 -11.83
C GLN A 162 -8.77 -2.81 -10.43
N VAL A 163 -7.87 -2.41 -9.53
CA VAL A 163 -8.19 -2.07 -8.13
C VAL A 163 -8.08 -0.57 -7.86
N LEU A 164 -7.32 0.17 -8.67
CA LEU A 164 -7.32 1.64 -8.71
C LEU A 164 -7.52 2.11 -10.16
N ASN A 165 -8.48 3.00 -10.36
CA ASN A 165 -8.81 3.59 -11.67
C ASN A 165 -8.55 5.10 -11.64
N GLY A 166 -7.40 5.54 -12.12
CA GLY A 166 -7.02 6.96 -12.08
C GLY A 166 -6.65 7.43 -10.67
N TYR A 167 -5.69 6.76 -10.05
CA TYR A 167 -5.05 7.24 -8.84
C TYR A 167 -3.97 8.27 -9.19
N ALA A 168 -3.80 9.32 -8.38
CA ALA A 168 -2.76 10.31 -8.60
C ALA A 168 -2.23 10.81 -7.25
N SER A 169 -0.92 11.04 -7.17
CA SER A 169 -0.25 11.57 -5.97
C SER A 169 0.93 12.44 -6.32
N ARG A 170 1.20 13.41 -5.44
CA ARG A 170 2.43 14.22 -5.46
C ARG A 170 3.60 13.50 -4.80
N PHE A 171 3.34 12.39 -4.12
CA PHE A 171 4.35 11.59 -3.46
C PHE A 171 4.62 10.36 -4.32
N GLY A 172 5.88 10.11 -4.60
CA GLY A 172 6.35 8.81 -5.03
C GLY A 172 6.15 7.77 -3.92
N ASN A 173 6.09 6.50 -4.32
CA ASN A 173 5.89 5.36 -3.42
C ASN A 173 4.63 5.47 -2.56
N SER A 174 3.62 6.18 -3.07
CA SER A 174 2.38 6.43 -2.34
C SER A 174 1.43 5.23 -2.37
N VAL A 175 1.73 4.18 -3.14
CA VAL A 175 0.93 2.96 -3.22
C VAL A 175 1.64 1.84 -2.46
N GLY A 176 0.88 1.03 -1.73
CA GLY A 176 1.37 -0.17 -1.06
C GLY A 176 0.40 -1.34 -1.19
N ALA A 177 0.91 -2.54 -0.95
CA ALA A 177 0.09 -3.75 -0.91
C ALA A 177 0.52 -4.66 0.24
N ASP A 178 -0.45 -5.16 1.00
CA ASP A 178 -0.23 -6.17 2.04
C ASP A 178 -1.31 -7.27 1.96
N PHE A 179 -1.03 -8.43 2.57
CA PHE A 179 -1.81 -9.64 2.42
C PHE A 179 -2.06 -10.29 3.78
N ALA A 180 -3.31 -10.69 4.03
CA ALA A 180 -3.68 -11.43 5.23
C ALA A 180 -4.47 -12.69 4.88
N ASN A 181 -4.39 -13.70 5.74
CA ASN A 181 -5.33 -14.82 5.72
C ASN A 181 -6.44 -14.58 6.74
N LEU A 182 -7.69 -14.69 6.29
CA LEU A 182 -8.88 -14.65 7.14
C LEU A 182 -9.80 -15.82 6.78
N ASN A 183 -9.90 -16.80 7.67
CA ASN A 183 -10.77 -17.98 7.50
C ASN A 183 -10.54 -18.70 6.16
N GLY A 184 -9.28 -18.85 5.75
CA GLY A 184 -8.91 -19.50 4.48
C GLY A 184 -9.07 -18.61 3.25
N GLN A 185 -9.56 -17.38 3.41
CA GLN A 185 -9.59 -16.37 2.33
C GLN A 185 -8.35 -15.49 2.41
N THR A 186 -7.77 -15.18 1.25
CA THR A 186 -6.72 -14.17 1.15
C THR A 186 -7.35 -12.80 1.04
N ILE A 187 -7.08 -11.95 2.03
CA ILE A 187 -7.40 -10.53 2.04
C ILE A 187 -6.21 -9.78 1.47
N VAL A 188 -6.49 -8.82 0.58
CA VAL A 188 -5.50 -7.92 -0.01
C VAL A 188 -5.83 -6.51 0.43
N GLU A 189 -4.87 -5.84 1.05
CA GLU A 189 -4.91 -4.41 1.35
C GLU A 189 -4.15 -3.67 0.26
N ILE A 190 -4.76 -2.64 -0.31
CA ILE A 190 -4.12 -1.68 -1.20
C ILE A 190 -4.14 -0.33 -0.50
N SER A 191 -2.98 0.17 -0.09
CA SER A 191 -2.85 1.46 0.57
C SER A 191 -2.45 2.53 -0.44
N THR A 192 -2.99 3.73 -0.29
CA THR A 192 -2.64 4.91 -1.08
C THR A 192 -2.40 6.11 -0.18
N ALA A 193 -1.50 7.01 -0.56
CA ALA A 193 -1.14 8.21 0.20
C ALA A 193 -1.28 9.46 -0.66
N ASN A 194 -2.18 10.36 -0.29
CA ASN A 194 -2.48 11.59 -1.04
C ASN A 194 -2.42 12.80 -0.10
N SER A 195 -2.14 14.00 -0.63
CA SER A 195 -2.22 15.31 0.06
C SER A 195 -0.99 15.73 0.88
N VAL A 196 -0.80 17.04 1.08
CA VAL A 196 0.10 17.56 2.13
C VAL A 196 -0.79 18.14 3.23
N PRO A 197 -0.75 17.59 4.45
CA PRO A 197 0.01 16.41 4.84
C PRO A 197 -0.66 15.10 4.36
N PRO A 198 0.09 13.98 4.21
CA PRO A 198 -0.44 12.80 3.53
C PRO A 198 -1.53 12.15 4.36
N SER A 199 -2.70 12.09 3.75
CA SER A 199 -3.82 11.28 4.13
C SER A 199 -3.70 9.90 3.49
N LEU A 200 -4.05 8.87 4.25
CA LEU A 200 -3.94 7.48 3.84
C LEU A 200 -5.34 6.90 3.58
N TRP A 201 -5.47 6.26 2.43
CA TRP A 201 -6.66 5.53 2.00
C TRP A 201 -6.30 4.07 1.81
N TYR A 202 -7.02 3.17 2.47
CA TYR A 202 -6.79 1.73 2.36
C TYR A 202 -8.03 1.05 1.80
N HIS A 203 -7.85 0.26 0.73
CA HIS A 203 -8.89 -0.49 0.06
C HIS A 203 -8.65 -1.99 0.26
N PHE A 204 -9.69 -2.71 0.66
CA PHE A 204 -9.59 -4.13 0.98
C PHE A 204 -10.34 -4.99 -0.04
N PHE A 205 -9.68 -6.05 -0.48
CA PHE A 205 -10.21 -7.00 -1.45
C PHE A 205 -10.09 -8.42 -0.91
N VAL A 206 -10.90 -9.31 -1.46
CA VAL A 206 -10.76 -10.76 -1.31
C VAL A 206 -10.72 -11.40 -2.69
N ILE A 207 -9.97 -12.48 -2.84
CA ILE A 207 -9.99 -13.26 -4.08
C ILE A 207 -11.24 -14.14 -4.10
N ASP A 208 -12.15 -13.88 -5.04
CA ASP A 208 -13.32 -14.74 -5.25
C ASP A 208 -12.85 -16.12 -5.76
N PRO A 209 -13.14 -17.22 -5.05
CA PRO A 209 -12.68 -18.55 -5.45
C PRO A 209 -13.27 -19.03 -6.79
N ARG A 210 -14.39 -18.44 -7.26
CA ARG A 210 -15.03 -18.82 -8.53
C ARG A 210 -14.35 -18.17 -9.73
N THR A 211 -14.10 -16.87 -9.64
CA THR A 211 -13.54 -16.07 -10.74
C THR A 211 -12.03 -15.88 -10.65
N ASN A 212 -11.43 -16.11 -9.47
CA ASN A 212 -10.06 -15.75 -9.09
C ASN A 212 -9.72 -14.26 -9.23
N LYS A 213 -10.76 -13.42 -9.37
CA LYS A 213 -10.63 -11.96 -9.40
C LYS A 213 -10.75 -11.39 -8.00
N ALA A 214 -10.13 -10.23 -7.79
CA ALA A 214 -10.35 -9.48 -6.56
C ALA A 214 -11.76 -8.88 -6.57
N VAL A 215 -12.43 -8.97 -5.44
CA VAL A 215 -13.71 -8.28 -5.20
C VAL A 215 -13.62 -7.50 -3.88
N PRO A 216 -14.25 -6.32 -3.78
CA PRO A 216 -14.22 -5.53 -2.56
C PRO A 216 -14.66 -6.34 -1.33
N LYS A 217 -13.81 -6.39 -0.31
CA LYS A 217 -14.12 -7.03 0.97
C LYS A 217 -14.53 -5.97 1.96
N LYS A 218 -15.83 -5.93 2.27
CA LYS A 218 -16.36 -4.99 3.26
C LYS A 218 -15.95 -5.41 4.68
N LEU A 219 -14.92 -4.77 5.21
CA LEU A 219 -14.34 -5.06 6.53
C LEU A 219 -14.63 -4.00 7.58
N PHE A 220 -15.14 -2.82 7.20
CA PHE A 220 -15.33 -1.70 8.12
C PHE A 220 -16.80 -1.30 8.19
N LYS A 221 -17.24 -0.89 9.37
CA LYS A 221 -18.57 -0.31 9.60
C LYS A 221 -18.43 1.17 9.93
N GLU A 222 -18.96 2.01 9.05
CA GLU A 222 -18.98 3.48 9.16
C GLU A 222 -20.41 3.96 8.89
N ASP A 223 -20.96 4.83 9.75
CA ASP A 223 -22.34 5.32 9.65
C ASP A 223 -23.40 4.23 9.37
N ASN A 224 -23.25 3.11 10.07
CA ASN A 224 -24.06 1.90 9.92
C ASN A 224 -24.01 1.19 8.55
N LYS A 225 -23.15 1.62 7.64
CA LYS A 225 -22.89 0.97 6.35
C LYS A 225 -21.58 0.20 6.39
N LEU A 226 -21.53 -0.91 5.66
CA LEU A 226 -20.32 -1.70 5.49
C LEU A 226 -19.56 -1.20 4.25
N THR A 227 -18.27 -0.94 4.41
CA THR A 227 -17.35 -0.49 3.36
C THR A 227 -16.08 -1.34 3.33
N ASN A 228 -15.42 -1.39 2.17
CA ASN A 228 -14.11 -1.99 1.97
C ASN A 228 -12.96 -1.00 2.15
N GLU A 229 -13.28 0.23 2.55
CA GLU A 229 -12.35 1.34 2.58
C GLU A 229 -12.20 1.87 3.99
N ILE A 230 -11.02 2.39 4.32
CA ILE A 230 -10.79 3.10 5.57
C ILE A 230 -9.79 4.23 5.34
N TYR A 231 -10.09 5.35 5.97
CA TYR A 231 -9.36 6.60 5.84
C TYR A 231 -8.60 6.95 7.12
N SER A 232 -7.46 7.62 6.98
CA SER A 232 -6.77 8.27 8.09
C SER A 232 -6.03 9.52 7.62
N ASP A 233 -6.25 10.65 8.28
CA ASP A 233 -5.49 11.91 8.16
C ASP A 233 -4.04 11.80 8.68
N MET A 234 -3.49 10.59 8.79
CA MET A 234 -2.21 10.42 9.46
C MET A 234 -1.04 10.81 8.55
N LEU A 235 -0.50 11.96 8.93
CA LEU A 235 0.75 12.60 8.56
C LEU A 235 1.91 11.58 8.57
N MET A 236 2.54 11.31 7.42
CA MET A 236 3.79 10.50 7.33
C MET A 236 5.02 11.24 7.92
N GLY A 237 4.83 12.37 8.60
CA GLY A 237 5.86 13.09 9.35
C GLY A 237 6.01 12.54 10.76
N GLU A 238 7.02 13.01 11.51
CA GLU A 238 7.14 12.61 12.91
C GLU A 238 5.92 13.10 13.69
N ALA A 239 5.31 12.20 14.48
CA ALA A 239 4.13 12.51 15.31
C ALA A 239 4.30 13.80 16.16
N LYS A 240 5.54 14.11 16.55
CA LYS A 240 5.91 15.32 17.30
C LYS A 240 5.68 16.62 16.52
N ASP A 241 5.88 16.61 15.20
CA ASP A 241 5.79 17.79 14.33
C ASP A 241 4.32 18.17 14.03
N SER A 242 3.41 17.36 14.58
CA SER A 242 2.01 17.28 14.21
C SER A 242 1.05 17.34 15.41
N GLY A 243 1.58 17.52 16.62
CA GLY A 243 0.79 17.47 17.84
C GLY A 243 0.18 16.08 18.14
N LEU A 244 0.61 15.03 17.44
CA LEU A 244 0.14 13.66 17.66
C LEU A 244 0.87 13.01 18.83
N THR A 245 0.24 12.01 19.43
CA THR A 245 0.88 11.22 20.48
C THR A 245 2.10 10.48 19.91
N ARG A 246 3.16 10.30 20.71
CA ARG A 246 4.41 9.64 20.25
C ARG A 246 4.21 8.21 19.72
N ASP A 247 3.06 7.59 20.00
CA ASP A 247 2.66 6.27 19.55
C ASP A 247 1.75 6.29 18.31
N ALA A 248 1.47 7.46 17.72
CA ALA A 248 0.78 7.57 16.44
C ALA A 248 1.59 6.85 15.34
N LYS A 249 0.91 5.99 14.61
CA LYS A 249 1.47 5.06 13.62
C LYS A 249 0.45 4.82 12.52
N GLU A 250 0.95 4.47 11.34
CA GLU A 250 0.13 4.01 10.22
C GLU A 250 -0.86 2.94 10.70
N LEU A 251 -2.03 2.83 10.04
CA LEU A 251 -3.13 1.99 10.51
C LEU A 251 -2.64 0.56 10.84
N ASN A 252 -1.73 0.02 10.01
CA ASN A 252 -1.05 -1.25 10.23
C ASN A 252 -2.08 -2.34 10.59
N ILE A 253 -3.08 -2.50 9.69
CA ILE A 253 -4.25 -3.35 9.86
C ILE A 253 -3.88 -4.81 9.60
N ILE A 254 -2.97 -5.05 8.66
CA ILE A 254 -2.39 -6.36 8.42
C ILE A 254 -1.03 -6.46 9.15
N ARG A 255 -0.88 -7.50 9.97
CA ARG A 255 0.34 -7.78 10.74
C ARG A 255 0.68 -9.25 10.65
N ASN A 256 1.88 -9.58 10.17
CA ASN A 256 2.36 -10.95 10.04
C ASN A 256 1.33 -11.86 9.31
N GLY A 257 0.74 -11.35 8.23
CA GLY A 257 -0.23 -12.08 7.44
C GLY A 257 -1.61 -12.26 8.08
N ARG A 258 -1.96 -11.46 9.09
CA ARG A 258 -3.26 -11.53 9.80
C ARG A 258 -3.85 -10.15 10.03
N LEU A 259 -5.17 -10.08 10.14
CA LEU A 259 -5.87 -8.87 10.58
C LEU A 259 -5.54 -8.58 12.06
N ALA A 260 -5.17 -7.34 12.36
CA ALA A 260 -4.94 -6.88 13.71
C ALA A 260 -6.25 -6.90 14.52
N PRO A 261 -6.21 -7.23 15.83
CA PRO A 261 -7.43 -7.22 16.65
C PRO A 261 -8.04 -5.82 16.78
N SER A 262 -7.20 -4.77 16.68
CA SER A 262 -7.60 -3.38 16.67
C SER A 262 -6.54 -2.50 16.03
N PHE A 263 -6.95 -1.34 15.52
CA PHE A 263 -6.05 -0.29 15.05
C PHE A 263 -6.62 1.10 15.36
N SER A 264 -5.80 2.14 15.18
CA SER A 264 -6.20 3.53 15.38
C SER A 264 -6.18 4.26 14.05
N ALA A 265 -7.31 4.87 13.68
CA ALA A 265 -7.36 5.85 12.62
C ALA A 265 -7.43 7.24 13.24
N TYR A 266 -7.01 8.24 12.46
CA TYR A 266 -6.95 9.62 12.88
C TYR A 266 -7.74 10.45 11.89
N MET A 267 -8.65 11.29 12.37
CA MET A 267 -9.49 12.14 11.52
C MET A 267 -9.43 13.59 12.00
N GLN A 268 -9.58 14.54 11.09
CA GLN A 268 -9.80 15.94 11.43
C GLN A 268 -11.05 16.10 12.32
N ASP A 269 -11.03 17.09 13.21
CA ASP A 269 -12.19 17.40 14.03
C ASP A 269 -13.28 18.15 13.24
N GLU A 270 -14.44 18.38 13.86
CA GLU A 270 -15.60 19.05 13.23
C GLU A 270 -15.30 20.47 12.73
N ASN A 271 -14.16 21.06 13.09
CA ASN A 271 -13.74 22.40 12.67
C ASN A 271 -12.76 22.38 11.48
N GLY A 272 -12.41 21.20 10.94
CA GLY A 272 -11.55 21.07 9.76
C GLY A 272 -10.15 21.65 9.93
N LYS A 273 -9.69 21.86 11.18
CA LYS A 273 -8.38 22.43 11.47
C LYS A 273 -7.37 21.32 11.71
N VAL A 274 -6.30 21.33 10.93
CA VAL A 274 -5.10 20.50 11.13
C VAL A 274 -4.29 21.00 12.35
N ASP A 275 -4.71 22.13 12.94
CA ASP A 275 -4.09 22.91 14.00
C ASP A 275 -4.16 22.28 15.42
N GLY A 276 -4.14 20.95 15.54
CA GLY A 276 -3.48 20.35 16.70
C GLY A 276 -4.17 19.23 17.48
N ARG A 277 -5.33 18.69 17.09
CA ARG A 277 -5.84 17.42 17.66
C ARG A 277 -6.62 16.60 16.64
N LEU A 278 -5.94 15.71 15.90
CA LEU A 278 -6.65 14.65 15.18
C LEU A 278 -7.45 13.81 16.19
N ARG A 279 -8.73 13.61 15.90
CA ARG A 279 -9.57 12.69 16.67
C ARG A 279 -9.10 11.27 16.37
N ARG A 280 -8.61 10.58 17.40
CA ARG A 280 -8.29 9.15 17.34
C ARG A 280 -9.56 8.33 17.42
N ILE A 281 -9.78 7.46 16.44
CA ILE A 281 -10.85 6.45 16.44
C ILE A 281 -10.20 5.07 16.52
N ILE A 282 -10.57 4.29 17.54
CA ILE A 282 -10.05 2.93 17.70
C ILE A 282 -11.03 1.95 17.07
N TYR A 283 -10.63 1.31 15.99
CA TYR A 283 -11.41 0.25 15.35
C TYR A 283 -11.09 -1.09 15.99
N ARG A 284 -12.11 -1.88 16.33
CA ARG A 284 -11.96 -3.21 16.93
C ARG A 284 -12.61 -4.28 16.08
N TRP A 285 -11.89 -5.36 15.83
CA TRP A 285 -12.39 -6.53 15.10
C TRP A 285 -13.35 -7.32 15.97
N ASN A 286 -14.57 -7.58 15.49
CA ASN A 286 -15.59 -8.35 16.21
C ASN A 286 -15.78 -9.79 15.70
N GLY A 287 -14.88 -10.27 14.83
CA GLY A 287 -15.01 -11.55 14.13
C GLY A 287 -15.63 -11.47 12.73
N ARG A 288 -16.23 -10.32 12.37
CA ARG A 288 -16.87 -10.11 11.05
C ARG A 288 -16.44 -8.82 10.38
N PHE A 289 -16.36 -7.73 11.13
CA PHE A 289 -15.96 -6.40 10.68
C PHE A 289 -15.30 -5.63 11.81
N TYR A 290 -14.59 -4.57 11.46
CA TYR A 290 -14.12 -3.55 12.36
C TYR A 290 -15.23 -2.53 12.62
N ALA A 291 -15.48 -2.25 13.90
CA ALA A 291 -16.37 -1.18 14.32
C ALA A 291 -15.59 -0.14 15.14
N PRO A 292 -15.94 1.16 15.05
CA PRO A 292 -15.38 2.16 15.94
C PRO A 292 -15.77 1.82 17.38
N GLY A 293 -14.78 1.80 18.26
CA GLY A 293 -14.98 1.71 19.70
C GLY A 293 -15.77 2.92 20.19
N ARG A 294 -16.73 2.68 21.08
CA ARG A 294 -17.37 3.73 21.86
C ARG A 294 -16.39 4.30 22.88
#